data_AF-A0A9D3YX79-F1
#
_entry.id   AF-A0A9D3YX79-F1
#
_cell.length_a   1.000
_cell.length_b   1.000
_cell.length_c   1.000
_cell.angle_alpha   90.00
_cell.angle_beta   90.00
_cell.angle_gamma   90.00
#
_symmetry.space_group_name_H-M   'P 1'
#
loop_
_entity.id
_entity.type
_entity.pdbx_description
1 polymer ?
#
loop_
_entity_poly.entity_id
_entity_poly.type
_entity_poly.pdbx_seq_one_letter_code
_entity_poly.pdbx_strand_id
1 'polypeptide(L)' 'MNNRVLTAHNVAVGKNSKQTDTAYGRAAAFGNDGNMSTCTETTSSDASWEVDLGGVFQIESVIVRGNGTYCLVLKFVF' A
#
# COMPACT_ATOMS: atom_id res chain seq x y z
N MET A 1 -6.81 -2.53 35.20
CA MET A 1 -5.90 -3.05 34.15
C MET A 1 -6.19 -2.24 32.89
N ASN A 2 -5.17 -1.64 32.28
CA ASN A 2 -5.32 -0.62 31.25
C ASN A 2 -5.84 -1.21 29.93
N ASN A 3 -7.02 -0.75 29.50
CA ASN A 3 -7.58 -1.03 28.19
C ASN A 3 -6.79 -0.24 27.13
N ARG A 4 -5.66 -0.79 26.66
CA ARG A 4 -5.02 -0.29 25.44
C ARG A 4 -5.94 -0.67 24.28
N VAL A 5 -6.58 0.32 23.67
CA VAL A 5 -7.00 0.18 22.27
C VAL A 5 -5.72 -0.07 21.49
N LEU A 6 -5.47 -1.33 21.10
CA LEU A 6 -4.40 -1.68 20.18
C LEU A 6 -4.81 -1.10 18.83
N THR A 7 -4.46 0.14 18.55
CA THR A 7 -4.49 0.62 17.17
C THR A 7 -3.53 -0.27 16.39
N ALA A 8 -4.07 -1.09 15.49
CA ALA A 8 -3.26 -1.91 14.60
C ALA A 8 -2.21 -1.01 13.94
N HIS A 9 -0.94 -1.28 14.21
CA HIS A 9 0.15 -0.45 13.72
C HIS A 9 0.40 -0.80 12.26
N ASN A 10 0.12 0.13 11.35
CA ASN A 10 0.41 -0.08 9.94
C ASN A 10 1.93 0.00 9.70
N VAL A 11 2.57 -1.16 9.64
CA VAL A 11 4.02 -1.30 9.43
C VAL A 11 4.48 -0.93 8.02
N ALA A 12 3.56 -0.73 7.08
CA ALA A 12 3.88 -0.36 5.70
C ALA A 12 4.05 1.17 5.51
N VAL A 13 3.58 2.01 6.43
CA VAL A 13 3.59 3.48 6.23
C VAL A 13 5.01 4.02 6.09
N GLY A 14 5.26 4.77 5.03
CA GLY A 14 6.55 5.41 4.72
C GLY A 14 7.66 4.44 4.32
N LYS A 15 7.35 3.16 4.13
CA LYS A 15 8.31 2.15 3.69
C LYS A 15 8.61 2.25 2.20
N ASN A 16 9.76 1.72 1.78
CA ASN A 16 10.14 1.71 0.37
C ASN A 16 9.17 0.84 -0.42
N SER A 17 8.56 1.43 -1.44
CA SER A 17 7.63 0.73 -2.31
C SER A 17 8.03 0.88 -3.77
N LYS A 18 7.63 -0.11 -4.58
CA LYS A 18 7.88 -0.18 -6.02
C LYS A 18 6.61 -0.58 -6.72
N GLN A 19 6.51 -0.19 -7.98
CA GLN A 19 5.44 -0.61 -8.87
C GLN A 19 5.99 -0.87 -10.27
N THR A 20 5.27 -1.64 -11.07
CA THR A 20 5.70 -2.04 -12.43
C THR A 20 6.06 -0.84 -13.31
N ASP A 21 5.24 0.20 -13.29
CA ASP A 21 5.42 1.45 -14.03
C ASP A 21 4.69 2.59 -13.29
N THR A 22 4.81 3.84 -13.76
CA THR A 22 4.15 4.98 -13.10
C THR A 22 3.34 5.78 -14.11
N ALA A 23 2.04 5.90 -13.87
CA ALA A 23 1.13 6.76 -14.63
C ALA A 23 0.95 8.11 -13.92
N TYR A 24 0.85 9.21 -14.69
CA TYR A 24 0.47 10.54 -14.20
C TYR A 24 1.24 11.07 -12.96
N GLY A 25 2.48 10.62 -12.75
CA GLY A 25 3.29 10.97 -11.58
C GLY A 25 2.81 10.35 -10.25
N ARG A 26 1.90 9.37 -10.30
CA ARG A 26 1.37 8.68 -9.12
C ARG A 26 2.29 7.54 -8.69
N ALA A 27 3.36 7.93 -8.01
CA ALA A 27 4.44 7.04 -7.58
C ALA A 27 3.97 5.97 -6.58
N ALA A 28 4.69 4.85 -6.51
CA ALA A 28 4.42 3.74 -5.57
C ALA A 28 4.27 4.18 -4.11
N ALA A 29 5.04 5.19 -3.68
CA ALA A 29 5.01 5.72 -2.32
C ALA A 29 3.62 6.23 -1.89
N PHE A 30 2.79 6.65 -2.84
CA PHE A 30 1.41 7.09 -2.55
C PHE A 30 0.50 5.94 -2.08
N GLY A 31 0.90 4.68 -2.23
CA GLY A 31 0.15 3.53 -1.74
C GLY A 31 0.33 3.31 -0.24
N ASN A 32 1.37 3.91 0.34
CA ASN A 32 1.75 3.72 1.73
C ASN A 32 2.29 4.99 2.40
N ASP A 33 1.91 6.18 1.93
CA ASP A 33 2.34 7.46 2.53
C ASP A 33 1.48 7.89 3.74
N GLY A 34 0.40 7.17 4.03
CA GLY A 34 -0.55 7.49 5.09
C GLY A 34 -1.52 8.62 4.75
N ASN A 35 -1.51 9.12 3.51
CA ASN A 35 -2.41 10.16 3.04
C ASN A 35 -3.56 9.55 2.22
N MET A 36 -4.78 9.66 2.74
CA MET A 36 -5.97 9.07 2.10
C MET A 36 -6.44 9.80 0.83
N SER A 37 -5.78 10.91 0.45
CA SER A 37 -6.08 11.70 -0.75
C SER A 37 -5.15 11.41 -1.93
N THR A 38 -4.06 10.68 -1.70
CA THR A 38 -3.11 10.23 -2.74
C THR A 38 -3.37 8.77 -3.09
N CYS A 39 -2.91 8.35 -4.26
CA CYS A 39 -2.93 6.94 -4.67
C CYS A 39 -1.85 6.66 -5.71
N THR A 40 -1.46 5.39 -5.84
CA THR A 40 -0.58 4.93 -6.90
C THR A 40 -1.37 4.72 -8.19
N GLU A 41 -0.70 4.83 -9.34
CA GLU A 41 -1.30 4.47 -10.62
C GLU A 41 -0.25 3.91 -11.58
N THR A 42 -0.65 2.88 -12.30
CA THR A 42 0.15 2.14 -13.27
C THR A 42 -0.52 2.20 -14.64
N THR A 43 0.27 2.07 -15.71
CA THR A 43 -0.24 2.01 -17.09
C THR A 43 -0.49 0.58 -17.57
N SER A 44 0.17 -0.40 -16.94
CA SER A 44 0.11 -1.80 -17.31
C SER A 44 -1.17 -2.49 -16.84
N SER A 45 -1.73 -3.38 -17.68
CA SER A 45 -2.88 -4.21 -17.32
C SER A 45 -2.53 -5.34 -16.34
N ASP A 46 -1.27 -5.79 -16.34
CA ASP A 46 -0.71 -6.74 -15.38
C ASP A 46 0.28 -6.03 -14.46
N ALA A 47 -0.23 -5.02 -13.76
CA ALA A 47 0.59 -4.21 -12.87
C ALA A 47 0.82 -4.89 -11.52
N SER A 48 1.88 -4.47 -10.83
CA SER A 48 2.16 -4.88 -9.46
C SER A 48 2.59 -3.68 -8.62
N TRP A 49 2.36 -3.80 -7.31
CA TRP A 49 2.86 -2.90 -6.29
C TRP A 49 3.41 -3.74 -5.13
N GLU A 50 4.59 -3.36 -4.65
CA GLU A 50 5.34 -4.05 -3.61
C GLU A 50 5.79 -3.03 -2.57
N VAL A 51 5.85 -3.44 -1.31
CA VAL A 51 6.48 -2.67 -0.22
C VAL A 51 7.44 -3.55 0.57
N ASP A 52 8.67 -3.06 0.74
CA ASP A 52 9.66 -3.65 1.64
C ASP A 52 9.44 -3.11 3.06
N LEU A 53 8.95 -3.97 3.95
CA LEU A 53 8.66 -3.61 5.35
C LEU A 53 9.95 -3.34 6.17
N GLY A 54 11.13 -3.68 5.65
CA GLY A 54 12.43 -3.53 6.31
C GLY A 54 12.67 -4.57 7.40
N GLY A 55 11.93 -5.68 7.37
CA GLY A 55 12.00 -6.76 8.35
C GLY A 55 10.90 -7.79 8.14
N VAL A 56 10.99 -8.91 8.87
CA VAL A 56 9.95 -9.94 8.87
C VAL A 56 8.93 -9.60 9.95
N PHE A 57 7.66 -9.53 9.56
CA PHE A 57 6.55 -9.23 10.46
C PHE A 57 5.50 -10.35 10.40
N GLN A 58 4.89 -10.65 11.54
CA GLN A 58 3.64 -11.40 11.56
C GLN A 58 2.52 -10.43 11.16
N ILE A 59 2.02 -10.58 9.93
CA ILE A 59 0.96 -9.72 9.39
C ILE A 59 -0.40 -10.33 9.72
N GLU A 60 -1.22 -9.58 10.46
CA GLU A 60 -2.58 -9.99 10.80
C GLU A 60 -3.59 -9.63 9.70
N SER A 61 -3.35 -8.54 8.98
CA SER A 61 -4.23 -8.08 7.90
C SER A 61 -3.48 -7.24 6.89
N VAL A 62 -3.97 -7.26 5.64
CA VAL A 62 -3.56 -6.34 4.59
C VAL A 62 -4.80 -5.61 4.10
N ILE A 63 -4.82 -4.29 4.26
CA ILE A 63 -5.94 -3.46 3.85
C ILE A 63 -5.56 -2.72 2.57
N VAL A 64 -6.36 -2.94 1.55
CA VAL A 64 -6.17 -2.38 0.23
C VAL A 64 -7.35 -1.48 -0.09
N ARG A 65 -7.08 -0.22 -0.44
CA ARG A 65 -8.13 0.74 -0.80
C ARG A 65 -8.00 1.14 -2.27
N GLY A 66 -9.02 0.80 -3.05
CA GLY A 66 -9.27 1.42 -4.35
C GLY A 66 -10.23 2.60 -4.22
N ASN A 67 -10.01 3.66 -4.98
CA ASN A 67 -11.00 4.71 -5.21
C ASN A 67 -11.50 4.52 -6.64
N GLY A 68 -12.69 3.91 -6.77
CA GLY A 68 -13.21 3.20 -7.95
C GLY A 68 -13.36 3.98 -9.27
N THR A 69 -12.70 5.11 -9.44
CA THR A 69 -12.61 5.84 -10.70
C THR A 69 -11.18 5.85 -11.28
N TYR A 70 -10.12 5.79 -10.46
CA TYR A 70 -8.72 5.83 -10.95
C TYR A 70 -7.71 5.05 -10.11
N CYS A 71 -8.08 4.61 -8.91
CA CYS A 71 -7.15 3.93 -8.02
C CYS A 71 -7.73 2.52 -7.77
N LEU A 72 -7.16 1.50 -8.38
CA LEU A 72 -7.45 0.09 -8.09
C LEU A 72 -6.14 -0.61 -7.79
N VAL A 73 -6.15 -1.48 -6.79
CA VAL A 73 -4.97 -2.22 -6.32
C VAL A 73 -5.13 -3.69 -6.68
N LEU A 74 -3.99 -4.29 -7.02
CA LEU A 74 -3.81 -5.62 -7.57
C LEU A 74 -3.58 -6.73 -6.52
N LYS A 75 -3.56 -7.94 -7.09
CA LYS A 75 -3.64 -9.30 -6.54
C LYS A 75 -2.37 -9.71 -5.76
N PHE A 76 -2.53 -10.46 -4.67
CA PHE A 76 -1.40 -11.06 -3.93
C PHE A 76 -1.03 -12.44 -4.46
N VAL A 77 0.27 -12.69 -4.63
CA VAL A 77 0.90 -14.01 -4.59
C VAL A 77 1.61 -14.09 -3.24
N PHE A 78 1.30 -15.12 -2.45
CA PHE A 78 2.06 -15.50 -1.26
C PHE A 78 3.09 -16.56 -1.66
#